data_AF-A0A1S9TBS0-F1
#
_entry.id   AF-A0A1S9TBS0-F1
#
_cell.length_a   1.000
_cell.length_b   1.000
_cell.length_c   1.000
_cell.angle_alpha   90.00
_cell.angle_beta   90.00
_cell.angle_gamma   90.00
#
_symmetry.space_group_name_H-M   'P 1'
#
loop_
_entity.id
_entity.type
_entity.pdbx_description
1 polymer ?
#
loop_
_entity_poly.entity_id
_entity_poly.type
_entity_poly.pdbx_seq_one_letter_code
_entity_poly.pdbx_strand_id
1 'polypeptide(L)'
;MRDIYEYLDELQNDIFVIQCEEIERKYYQICLQLAGMDAAKEINAIDMTGYEKELKERFIEASNYLNNNEIKSVYFEYDLDNNWAGQYYLCEDYYPIEEEDDDWACEWEFCIEGPGLKEFSAIYDKSDGFDTTEASHGIIIFLIARTVIAYIKSVPKNELDIPVCIGFHDQEPIFRLKRD
;
A
#
# COMPACT_ATOMS: atom_id res chain seq x y z
N MET A 1 -15.46 -16.37 10.57
CA MET A 1 -14.13 -16.17 9.99
C MET A 1 -14.18 -14.80 9.36
N ARG A 2 -13.23 -13.94 9.67
CA ARG A 2 -13.18 -12.58 9.14
C ARG A 2 -12.60 -12.63 7.72
N ASP A 3 -13.26 -11.96 6.80
CA ASP A 3 -12.81 -11.81 5.42
C ASP A 3 -11.57 -10.89 5.36
N ILE A 4 -10.65 -11.11 4.41
CA ILE A 4 -9.53 -10.21 4.16
C ILE A 4 -9.98 -8.76 3.88
N TYR A 5 -11.13 -8.57 3.22
CA TYR A 5 -11.67 -7.22 2.94
C TYR A 5 -11.99 -6.45 4.21
N GLU A 6 -12.50 -7.12 5.25
CA GLU A 6 -12.74 -6.46 6.54
C GLU A 6 -11.43 -5.98 7.18
N TYR A 7 -10.30 -6.67 6.95
CA TYR A 7 -8.99 -6.22 7.43
C TYR A 7 -8.45 -5.04 6.62
N LEU A 8 -8.73 -4.98 5.32
CA LEU A 8 -8.39 -3.83 4.47
C LEU A 8 -9.15 -2.58 4.91
N ASP A 9 -10.46 -2.69 5.18
CA ASP A 9 -11.27 -1.59 5.72
C ASP A 9 -10.72 -1.07 7.04
N GLU A 10 -10.26 -1.98 7.90
CA GLU A 10 -9.65 -1.63 9.17
C GLU A 10 -8.29 -0.94 8.96
N LEU A 11 -7.50 -1.37 7.98
CA LEU A 11 -6.21 -0.75 7.66
C LEU A 11 -6.40 0.66 7.12
N GLN A 12 -7.38 0.90 6.24
CA GLN A 12 -7.73 2.26 5.81
C GLN A 12 -8.03 3.18 7.00
N ASN A 13 -8.82 2.69 7.95
CA ASN A 13 -9.13 3.46 9.16
C ASN A 13 -7.89 3.70 10.03
N ASP A 14 -7.05 2.69 10.19
CA ASP A 14 -5.81 2.78 10.97
C ASP A 14 -4.84 3.83 10.40
N ILE A 15 -4.69 3.88 9.07
CA ILE A 15 -3.88 4.90 8.37
C ILE A 15 -4.26 6.32 8.82
N PHE A 16 -5.56 6.56 9.06
CA PHE A 16 -6.05 7.88 9.46
C PHE A 16 -5.89 8.19 10.95
N VAL A 17 -5.87 7.18 11.83
CA VAL A 17 -6.10 7.39 13.27
C VAL A 17 -4.92 7.07 14.16
N ILE A 18 -3.99 6.20 13.73
CA ILE A 18 -2.88 5.74 14.56
C ILE A 18 -1.53 5.88 13.86
N GLN A 19 -0.44 5.81 14.62
CA GLN A 19 0.92 5.97 14.09
C GLN A 19 1.41 4.69 13.41
N CYS A 20 2.31 4.82 12.44
CA CYS A 20 2.87 3.70 11.68
C CYS A 20 3.40 2.55 12.57
N GLU A 21 4.06 2.86 13.68
CA GLU A 21 4.58 1.85 14.61
C GLU A 21 3.45 1.05 15.30
N GLU A 22 2.29 1.69 15.52
CA GLU A 22 1.12 1.03 16.09
C GLU A 22 0.40 0.17 15.06
N ILE A 23 0.32 0.64 13.79
CA ILE A 23 -0.15 -0.15 12.65
C ILE A 23 0.71 -1.40 12.51
N GLU A 24 2.04 -1.27 12.41
CA GLU A 24 2.95 -2.41 12.23
C GLU A 24 2.79 -3.43 13.35
N ARG A 25 2.72 -2.97 14.61
CA ARG A 25 2.50 -3.85 15.76
C ARG A 25 1.15 -4.57 15.67
N LYS A 26 0.08 -3.88 15.28
CA LYS A 26 -1.27 -4.46 15.17
C LYS A 26 -1.30 -5.58 14.13
N TYR A 27 -0.82 -5.31 12.91
CA TYR A 27 -0.86 -6.29 11.82
C TYR A 27 0.14 -7.44 12.02
N TYR A 28 1.26 -7.19 12.70
CA TYR A 28 2.14 -8.27 13.18
C TYR A 28 1.39 -9.22 14.14
N GLN A 29 0.62 -8.69 15.09
CA GLN A 29 -0.15 -9.53 16.03
C GLN A 29 -1.27 -10.31 15.32
N ILE A 30 -1.92 -9.71 14.33
CA ILE A 30 -2.90 -10.39 13.48
C ILE A 30 -2.24 -11.57 12.74
N CYS A 31 -1.11 -11.32 12.06
CA CYS A 31 -0.35 -12.38 11.40
C CYS A 31 0.08 -13.48 12.37
N LEU A 32 0.58 -13.11 13.56
CA LEU A 32 0.98 -14.07 14.59
C LEU A 32 -0.18 -14.96 15.03
N GLN A 33 -1.38 -14.39 15.19
CA GLN A 33 -2.56 -15.12 15.62
C GLN A 33 -3.08 -16.08 14.54
N LEU A 34 -3.08 -15.64 13.28
CA LEU A 34 -3.72 -16.39 12.18
C LEU A 34 -2.77 -17.35 11.45
N ALA A 35 -1.53 -16.94 11.23
CA ALA A 35 -0.52 -17.69 10.48
C ALA A 35 0.60 -18.28 11.35
N GLY A 36 0.66 -17.89 12.62
CA GLY A 36 1.65 -18.36 13.57
C GLY A 36 2.95 -17.56 13.57
N MET A 37 3.85 -17.94 14.48
CA MET A 37 5.04 -17.17 14.82
C MET A 37 6.09 -17.15 13.71
N ASP A 38 6.24 -18.24 12.97
CA ASP A 38 7.28 -18.37 11.96
C ASP A 38 7.01 -17.40 10.80
N ALA A 39 5.78 -17.38 10.27
CA ALA A 39 5.35 -16.45 9.23
C ALA A 39 5.48 -14.98 9.67
N ALA A 40 4.96 -14.64 10.86
CA ALA A 40 5.01 -13.26 11.35
C ALA A 40 6.46 -12.76 11.53
N LYS A 41 7.36 -13.61 12.03
CA LYS A 41 8.78 -13.26 12.18
C LYS A 41 9.51 -13.19 10.85
N GLU A 42 9.22 -14.08 9.91
CA GLU A 42 9.80 -14.06 8.57
C GLU A 42 9.51 -12.73 7.88
N ILE A 43 8.23 -12.33 7.83
CA ILE A 43 7.80 -11.06 7.24
C ILE A 43 8.46 -9.88 7.97
N ASN A 44 8.42 -9.86 9.31
CA ASN A 44 8.96 -8.75 10.10
C ASN A 44 10.50 -8.61 10.01
N ALA A 45 11.21 -9.67 9.64
CA ALA A 45 12.67 -9.65 9.51
C ALA A 45 13.16 -9.02 8.20
N ILE A 46 12.28 -8.81 7.21
CA ILE A 46 12.66 -8.20 5.93
C ILE A 46 13.00 -6.72 6.14
N ASP A 47 14.20 -6.34 5.70
CA ASP A 47 14.70 -4.96 5.74
C ASP A 47 14.01 -4.10 4.67
N MET A 48 13.29 -3.08 5.12
CA MET A 48 12.55 -2.17 4.25
C MET A 48 13.38 -0.96 3.80
N THR A 49 14.60 -0.78 4.31
CA THR A 49 15.39 0.45 4.13
C THR A 49 15.63 0.77 2.65
N GLY A 50 15.98 -0.24 1.84
CA GLY A 50 16.20 -0.06 0.40
C GLY A 50 14.92 0.32 -0.34
N TYR A 51 13.83 -0.40 -0.05
CA TYR A 51 12.52 -0.18 -0.63
C TYR A 51 11.96 1.22 -0.28
N GLU A 52 12.00 1.61 1.00
CA GLU A 52 11.59 2.94 1.47
C GLU A 52 12.39 4.07 0.78
N LYS A 53 13.70 3.87 0.61
CA LYS A 53 14.56 4.84 -0.07
C LYS A 53 14.14 5.02 -1.53
N GLU A 54 13.92 3.93 -2.25
CA GLU A 54 13.54 3.98 -3.65
C GLU A 54 12.13 4.54 -3.84
N LEU A 55 11.16 4.16 -2.99
CA LEU A 55 9.83 4.78 -2.95
C LEU A 55 9.95 6.30 -2.84
N LYS A 56 10.79 6.79 -1.92
CA LYS A 56 10.98 8.23 -1.72
C LYS A 56 11.60 8.90 -2.94
N GLU A 57 12.61 8.29 -3.55
CA GLU A 57 13.27 8.84 -4.75
C GLU A 57 12.30 8.92 -5.93
N ARG A 58 11.50 7.88 -6.17
CA ARG A 58 10.47 7.86 -7.22
C ARG A 58 9.32 8.83 -6.94
N PHE A 59 8.89 8.97 -5.69
CA PHE A 59 7.87 9.94 -5.31
C PHE A 59 8.35 11.39 -5.57
N ILE A 60 9.60 11.70 -5.24
CA ILE A 60 10.19 13.03 -5.54
C ILE A 60 10.25 13.24 -7.06
N GLU A 61 10.56 12.20 -7.84
CA GLU A 61 10.52 12.26 -9.30
C GLU A 61 9.12 12.58 -9.82
N ALA A 62 8.09 11.85 -9.35
CA ALA A 62 6.69 12.09 -9.66
C ALA A 62 6.25 13.52 -9.31
N SER A 63 6.69 14.00 -8.15
CA SER A 63 6.34 15.34 -7.67
C SER A 63 6.81 16.47 -8.59
N ASN A 64 7.83 16.24 -9.42
CA ASN A 64 8.31 17.26 -10.38
C ASN A 64 7.31 17.54 -11.51
N TYR A 65 6.40 16.59 -11.79
CA TYR A 65 5.37 16.72 -12.81
C TYR A 65 4.10 17.42 -12.30
N LEU A 66 3.96 17.59 -10.98
CA LEU A 66 2.77 18.20 -10.33
C LEU A 66 2.63 19.70 -10.54
N ASN A 67 3.62 20.38 -11.12
CA ASN A 67 3.45 21.77 -11.55
C ASN A 67 2.48 21.91 -12.73
N ASN A 68 2.04 20.80 -13.33
CA ASN A 68 0.92 20.79 -14.26
C ASN A 68 -0.40 20.81 -13.47
N ASN A 69 -1.22 21.87 -13.64
CA ASN A 69 -2.50 22.04 -12.94
C ASN A 69 -3.58 20.99 -13.33
N GLU A 70 -3.26 20.07 -14.24
CA GLU A 70 -4.15 18.99 -14.68
C GLU A 70 -4.08 17.77 -13.74
N ILE A 71 -2.97 17.57 -13.01
CA ILE A 71 -2.82 16.44 -12.09
C ILE A 71 -3.57 16.72 -10.78
N LYS A 72 -4.48 15.82 -10.43
CA LYS A 72 -5.31 15.92 -9.21
C LYS A 72 -4.93 14.92 -8.12
N SER A 73 -4.19 13.87 -8.43
CA SER A 73 -3.75 12.91 -7.42
C SER A 73 -2.48 12.15 -7.84
N VAL A 74 -1.81 11.56 -6.85
CA VAL A 74 -0.71 10.60 -7.06
C VAL A 74 -1.13 9.26 -6.49
N TYR A 75 -1.15 8.23 -7.32
CA TYR A 75 -1.49 6.87 -6.94
C TYR A 75 -0.26 5.96 -7.09
N PHE A 76 0.09 5.24 -6.03
CA PHE A 76 1.08 4.16 -6.10
C PHE A 76 0.38 2.80 -6.14
N GLU A 77 0.41 2.15 -7.30
CA GLU A 77 -0.04 0.76 -7.45
C GLU A 77 1.13 -0.19 -7.23
N TYR A 78 0.88 -1.38 -6.68
CA TYR A 78 1.85 -2.47 -6.65
C TYR A 78 1.20 -3.83 -6.86
N ASP A 79 1.97 -4.80 -7.35
CA ASP A 79 1.45 -6.13 -7.67
C ASP A 79 1.93 -7.18 -6.67
N LEU A 80 1.00 -7.82 -5.96
CA LEU A 80 1.31 -8.81 -4.91
C LEU A 80 2.10 -10.01 -5.47
N ASP A 81 1.80 -10.47 -6.69
CA ASP A 81 2.35 -11.70 -7.25
C ASP A 81 3.45 -11.46 -8.31
N ASN A 82 3.64 -10.22 -8.73
CA ASN A 82 4.69 -9.84 -9.66
C ASN A 82 5.83 -9.06 -9.00
N ASN A 83 6.60 -9.74 -8.15
CA ASN A 83 7.78 -9.17 -7.47
C ASN A 83 7.50 -7.94 -6.59
N TRP A 84 6.26 -7.71 -6.18
CA TRP A 84 5.84 -6.49 -5.47
C TRP A 84 6.14 -5.24 -6.30
N ALA A 85 6.23 -5.40 -7.64
CA ALA A 85 6.59 -4.34 -8.55
C ALA A 85 5.56 -3.23 -8.45
N GLY A 86 6.03 -2.01 -8.20
CA GLY A 86 5.20 -0.85 -8.05
C GLY A 86 5.30 0.11 -9.22
N GLN A 87 4.29 0.97 -9.36
CA GLN A 87 4.24 2.04 -10.34
C GLN A 87 3.51 3.25 -9.74
N TYR A 88 4.01 4.43 -10.05
CA TYR A 88 3.36 5.69 -9.74
C TYR A 88 2.52 6.12 -10.94
N TYR A 89 1.27 6.47 -10.69
CA TYR A 89 0.35 7.06 -11.63
C TYR A 89 -0.01 8.48 -11.18
N LEU A 90 0.02 9.42 -12.11
CA LEU A 90 -0.35 10.80 -11.89
C LEU A 90 -1.67 11.03 -12.61
N CYS A 91 -2.76 11.05 -11.85
CA CYS A 91 -4.11 11.00 -12.38
C CYS A 91 -4.68 12.41 -12.53
N GLU A 92 -5.43 12.63 -13.60
CA GLU A 92 -6.09 13.91 -13.90
C GLU A 92 -7.44 14.06 -13.16
N ASP A 93 -7.93 12.97 -12.60
CA ASP A 93 -9.16 12.91 -11.81
C ASP A 93 -8.90 12.34 -10.42
N TYR A 94 -9.83 12.65 -9.53
CA TYR A 94 -9.84 12.15 -8.16
C TYR A 94 -11.26 12.22 -7.60
N TYR A 95 -11.72 11.13 -7.01
CA TYR A 95 -13.00 11.07 -6.31
C TYR A 95 -12.77 10.81 -4.80
N PRO A 96 -13.42 11.59 -3.91
CA PRO A 96 -13.33 11.38 -2.47
C PRO A 96 -13.72 9.98 -2.02
N ILE A 97 -13.23 9.54 -0.85
CA ILE A 97 -13.55 8.21 -0.29
C ILE A 97 -15.04 7.92 -0.16
N GLU A 98 -15.86 8.94 0.06
CA GLU A 98 -17.31 8.79 0.21
C GLU A 98 -18.06 8.49 -1.09
N GLU A 99 -17.43 8.70 -2.26
CA GLU A 99 -18.03 8.35 -3.56
C GLU A 99 -17.99 6.84 -3.81
N GLU A 100 -17.14 6.08 -3.08
CA GLU A 100 -16.94 4.62 -3.26
C GLU A 100 -16.65 4.23 -4.73
N ASP A 101 -15.98 5.12 -5.46
CA ASP A 101 -15.64 4.98 -6.88
C ASP A 101 -14.17 5.33 -7.06
N ASP A 102 -13.37 4.35 -7.47
CA ASP A 102 -11.94 4.51 -7.74
C ASP A 102 -11.59 4.45 -9.24
N ASP A 103 -12.58 4.58 -10.15
CA ASP A 103 -12.37 4.66 -11.61
C ASP A 103 -11.46 5.83 -12.00
N TRP A 104 -11.32 6.84 -11.13
CA TRP A 104 -10.38 7.96 -11.30
C TRP A 104 -8.92 7.50 -11.43
N ALA A 105 -8.59 6.29 -10.94
CA ALA A 105 -7.24 5.74 -11.01
C ALA A 105 -6.96 4.97 -12.32
N CYS A 106 -7.96 4.76 -13.19
CA CYS A 106 -7.81 4.01 -14.44
C CYS A 106 -7.20 4.83 -15.60
N GLU A 107 -7.23 6.15 -15.51
CA GLU A 107 -6.67 7.06 -16.51
C GLU A 107 -5.60 7.94 -15.86
N TRP A 108 -4.44 8.06 -16.50
CA TRP A 108 -3.32 8.83 -15.99
C TRP A 108 -2.56 9.53 -17.12
N GLU A 109 -2.04 10.72 -16.82
CA GLU A 109 -1.24 11.49 -17.77
C GLU A 109 0.22 11.00 -17.77
N PHE A 110 0.76 10.72 -16.59
CA PHE A 110 2.13 10.24 -16.42
C PHE A 110 2.19 8.98 -15.59
N CYS A 111 3.17 8.14 -15.89
CA CYS A 111 3.51 7.03 -15.03
C CYS A 111 5.04 6.91 -14.86
N ILE A 112 5.45 6.46 -13.67
CA ILE A 112 6.86 6.31 -13.29
C ILE A 112 7.02 4.95 -12.62
N GLU A 113 7.99 4.16 -13.11
CA GLU A 113 8.32 2.87 -12.52
C GLU A 113 8.73 3.04 -11.05
N GLY A 114 8.09 2.25 -10.19
CA GLY A 114 8.37 2.19 -8.76
C GLY A 114 9.30 1.04 -8.39
N PRO A 115 9.64 0.92 -7.10
CA PRO A 115 10.42 -0.20 -6.60
C PRO A 115 9.62 -1.51 -6.61
N GLY A 116 10.35 -2.62 -6.62
CA GLY A 116 9.83 -3.96 -6.27
C GLY A 116 10.42 -4.47 -4.97
N LEU A 117 9.80 -5.52 -4.42
CA LEU A 117 10.25 -6.21 -3.21
C LEU A 117 9.99 -7.71 -3.33
N LYS A 118 10.88 -8.41 -4.03
CA LYS A 118 10.73 -9.83 -4.42
C LYS A 118 10.50 -10.76 -3.23
N GLU A 119 11.06 -10.42 -2.08
CA GLU A 119 10.90 -11.16 -0.84
C GLU A 119 9.44 -11.20 -0.39
N PHE A 120 8.66 -10.13 -0.60
CA PHE A 120 7.23 -10.11 -0.27
C PHE A 120 6.44 -11.01 -1.21
N SER A 121 6.66 -10.93 -2.53
CA SER A 121 6.00 -11.85 -3.49
C SER A 121 6.35 -13.30 -3.21
N ALA A 122 7.61 -13.60 -2.88
CA ALA A 122 8.02 -14.97 -2.57
C ALA A 122 7.36 -15.53 -1.30
N ILE A 123 6.90 -14.68 -0.37
CA ILE A 123 6.07 -15.08 0.78
C ILE A 123 4.61 -15.23 0.33
N TYR A 124 4.09 -14.28 -0.45
CA TYR A 124 2.74 -14.33 -1.00
C TYR A 124 2.49 -15.60 -1.84
N ASP A 125 3.40 -15.96 -2.73
CA ASP A 125 3.33 -17.16 -3.58
C ASP A 125 3.23 -18.48 -2.77
N LYS A 126 3.69 -18.45 -1.52
CA LYS A 126 3.61 -19.58 -0.58
C LYS A 126 2.41 -19.49 0.36
N SER A 127 1.78 -18.32 0.45
CA SER A 127 0.48 -18.17 1.10
C SER A 127 -0.56 -18.78 0.17
N ASP A 128 -1.58 -19.45 0.69
CA ASP A 128 -2.54 -20.24 -0.10
C ASP A 128 -3.40 -19.42 -1.09
N GLY A 129 -3.02 -18.19 -1.44
CA GLY A 129 -3.78 -17.22 -2.24
C GLY A 129 -4.42 -16.12 -1.38
N PHE A 130 -4.95 -15.10 -2.06
CA PHE A 130 -5.41 -13.85 -1.44
C PHE A 130 -6.45 -14.02 -0.31
N ASP A 131 -7.58 -14.67 -0.62
CA ASP A 131 -8.70 -14.88 0.30
C ASP A 131 -9.05 -16.37 0.34
N THR A 132 -8.21 -17.17 0.99
CA THR A 132 -8.34 -18.64 0.96
C THR A 132 -8.30 -19.29 2.33
N THR A 133 -7.38 -18.89 3.21
CA THR A 133 -7.27 -19.43 4.57
C THR A 133 -7.02 -18.32 5.58
N GLU A 134 -7.39 -18.52 6.85
CA GLU A 134 -7.06 -17.55 7.91
C GLU A 134 -5.56 -17.24 7.94
N ALA A 135 -4.72 -18.26 7.72
CA ALA A 135 -3.27 -18.09 7.66
C ALA A 135 -2.87 -17.19 6.48
N SER A 136 -3.45 -17.37 5.29
CA SER A 136 -3.16 -16.48 4.16
C SER A 136 -3.63 -15.05 4.46
N HIS A 137 -4.80 -14.86 5.07
CA HIS A 137 -5.29 -13.52 5.45
C HIS A 137 -4.30 -12.80 6.36
N GLY A 138 -3.79 -13.50 7.39
CA GLY A 138 -2.80 -12.97 8.31
C GLY A 138 -1.47 -12.61 7.66
N ILE A 139 -0.98 -13.45 6.74
CA ILE A 139 0.25 -13.19 5.97
C ILE A 139 0.06 -11.97 5.08
N ILE A 140 -0.98 -11.97 4.27
CA ILE A 140 -1.19 -10.98 3.20
C ILE A 140 -1.45 -9.62 3.79
N ILE A 141 -2.33 -9.50 4.79
CA ILE A 141 -2.59 -8.21 5.40
C ILE A 141 -1.35 -7.61 6.07
N PHE A 142 -0.45 -8.45 6.61
CA PHE A 142 0.77 -7.94 7.21
C PHE A 142 1.79 -7.49 6.16
N LEU A 143 1.89 -8.19 5.02
CA LEU A 143 2.67 -7.72 3.86
C LEU A 143 2.14 -6.36 3.38
N ILE A 144 0.83 -6.25 3.14
CA ILE A 144 0.16 -5.00 2.71
C ILE A 144 0.41 -3.87 3.71
N ALA A 145 0.20 -4.12 5.01
CA ALA A 145 0.41 -3.11 6.05
C ALA A 145 1.86 -2.59 6.07
N ARG A 146 2.86 -3.47 5.91
CA ARG A 146 4.27 -3.04 5.84
C ARG A 146 4.57 -2.24 4.58
N THR A 147 3.97 -2.57 3.44
CA THR A 147 4.09 -1.78 2.20
C THR A 147 3.48 -0.38 2.36
N VAL A 148 2.28 -0.29 2.91
CA VAL A 148 1.59 0.98 3.19
C VAL A 148 2.41 1.85 4.15
N ILE A 149 2.94 1.26 5.23
CA ILE A 149 3.77 1.97 6.20
C ILE A 149 5.06 2.49 5.56
N ALA A 150 5.73 1.66 4.74
CA ALA A 150 6.91 2.06 4.00
C ALA A 150 6.60 3.27 3.10
N TYR A 151 5.48 3.22 2.39
CA TYR A 151 5.03 4.33 1.55
C TYR A 151 4.75 5.62 2.33
N ILE A 152 3.98 5.54 3.42
CA ILE A 152 3.70 6.68 4.30
C ILE A 152 5.00 7.34 4.80
N LYS A 153 6.01 6.55 5.15
CA LYS A 153 7.33 7.07 5.60
C LYS A 153 8.13 7.72 4.47
N SER A 154 7.93 7.27 3.24
CA SER A 154 8.64 7.75 2.05
C SER A 154 8.05 9.02 1.46
N VAL A 155 6.75 9.27 1.66
CA VAL A 155 6.08 10.50 1.25
C VAL A 155 6.53 11.67 2.13
N PRO A 156 7.09 12.77 1.57
CA PRO A 156 7.47 13.95 2.33
C PRO A 156 6.28 14.53 3.10
N LYS A 157 6.48 14.86 4.39
CA LYS A 157 5.45 15.49 5.24
C LYS A 157 5.05 16.90 4.82
N ASN A 158 5.81 17.51 3.91
CA ASN A 158 5.46 18.80 3.32
C ASN A 158 4.35 18.50 2.33
N GLU A 159 3.12 18.82 2.74
CA GLU A 159 1.89 18.41 2.10
C GLU A 159 1.93 18.77 0.62
N LEU A 160 1.86 17.76 -0.25
CA LEU A 160 1.30 18.00 -1.57
C LEU A 160 -0.13 18.49 -1.34
N ASP A 161 -0.54 19.53 -2.06
CA ASP A 161 -1.92 20.05 -2.03
C ASP A 161 -2.89 19.12 -2.79
N ILE A 162 -2.45 17.89 -3.12
CA ILE A 162 -3.24 16.88 -3.82
C ILE A 162 -3.25 15.56 -3.05
N PRO A 163 -4.33 14.77 -3.19
CA PRO A 163 -4.43 13.40 -2.69
C PRO A 163 -3.24 12.52 -3.09
N VAL A 164 -2.81 11.71 -2.12
CA VAL A 164 -1.80 10.67 -2.30
C VAL A 164 -2.40 9.35 -1.86
N CYS A 165 -2.33 8.36 -2.74
CA CYS A 165 -3.05 7.10 -2.64
C CYS A 165 -2.12 5.90 -2.88
N ILE A 166 -2.50 4.75 -2.35
CA ILE A 166 -1.78 3.48 -2.52
C ILE A 166 -2.75 2.30 -2.59
N GLY A 167 -2.46 1.31 -3.41
CA GLY A 167 -3.26 0.09 -3.49
C GLY A 167 -2.49 -1.00 -4.21
N PHE A 168 -2.83 -2.26 -3.95
CA PHE A 168 -2.37 -3.33 -4.84
C PHE A 168 -3.24 -3.39 -6.10
N HIS A 169 -2.78 -4.08 -7.14
CA HIS A 169 -3.55 -4.26 -8.38
C HIS A 169 -4.94 -4.86 -8.11
N ASP A 170 -5.99 -4.28 -8.69
CA ASP A 170 -7.41 -4.61 -8.44
C ASP A 170 -7.90 -4.35 -6.99
N GLN A 171 -7.17 -3.58 -6.19
CA GLN A 171 -7.65 -3.20 -4.85
C GLN A 171 -8.79 -2.17 -4.95
N GLU A 172 -9.95 -2.52 -4.41
CA GLU A 172 -11.08 -1.61 -4.20
C GLU A 172 -11.58 -1.70 -2.74
N PRO A 173 -11.68 -0.57 -2.00
CA PRO A 173 -11.23 0.77 -2.36
C PRO A 173 -9.70 0.94 -2.27
N ILE A 174 -9.15 1.86 -3.05
CA ILE A 174 -7.76 2.33 -2.99
C ILE A 174 -7.53 3.07 -1.67
N PHE A 175 -6.40 2.81 -1.02
CA PHE A 175 -6.08 3.50 0.24
C PHE A 175 -5.70 4.96 0.02
N ARG A 176 -6.28 5.83 0.83
CA ARG A 176 -5.90 7.25 0.92
C ARG A 176 -5.01 7.47 2.14
N LEU A 177 -3.93 8.23 1.97
CA LEU A 177 -2.99 8.51 3.07
C LEU A 177 -3.52 9.58 4.04
N LYS A 178 -4.50 10.38 3.62
CA LYS A 178 -5.20 11.39 4.41
C LYS A 178 -6.69 11.35 4.07
N ARG A 179 -7.52 11.85 4.99
CA ARG A 179 -8.93 12.10 4.70
C ARG A 179 -9.07 13.31 3.79
N ASP A 180 -10.04 13.23 2.89
CA ASP A 180 -10.46 14.33 2.01
C ASP A 180 -11.08 15.51 2.79
#